data_AF-A0A5E4EBL7-F1
#
_entry.id   AF-A0A5E4EBL7-F1
#
_cell.length_a   1.000
_cell.length_b   1.000
_cell.length_c   1.000
_cell.angle_alpha   90.00
_cell.angle_beta   90.00
_cell.angle_gamma   90.00
#
_symmetry.space_group_name_H-M   'P 1'
#
loop_
_entity.id
_entity.type
_entity.pdbx_description
1 polymer ?
#
loop_
_entity_poly.entity_id
_entity_poly.type
_entity_poly.pdbx_seq_one_letter_code
_entity_poly.pdbx_strand_id
1 'polypeptide(L)'
;MEKTKSSLHSPNNGGLTTILSIDGGGIRGIIEGGSLEFLEYELQRLYGKHARLVDYFDWVAGTSTGGLVTLMLATPDENNRPLFAAKDILSFYLKHCLKIFHQPRYVQLIVDKETTLSYA
;
A
#
# COMPACT_ATOMS: atom_id res chain seq x y z
N MET A 1 2.74 -24.98 26.66
CA MET A 1 2.65 -23.51 26.51
C MET A 1 1.39 -23.24 25.71
N GLU A 2 0.36 -22.71 26.37
CA GLU A 2 -0.97 -22.48 25.79
C GLU A 2 -0.90 -21.51 24.61
N LYS A 3 -1.44 -21.94 23.46
CA LYS A 3 -1.90 -21.04 22.40
C LYS A 3 -3.26 -20.50 22.84
N THR A 4 -3.28 -19.33 23.45
CA THR A 4 -4.52 -18.60 23.72
C THR A 4 -5.08 -18.09 22.39
N LYS A 5 -6.23 -18.64 22.00
CA LYS A 5 -7.05 -18.21 20.87
C LYS A 5 -7.29 -16.70 20.96
N SER A 6 -6.87 -16.01 19.92
CA SER A 6 -7.13 -14.61 19.62
C SER A 6 -8.63 -14.32 19.72
N SER A 7 -9.05 -13.64 20.79
CA SER A 7 -10.28 -12.87 20.72
C SER A 7 -10.07 -11.80 19.66
N LEU A 8 -10.88 -11.81 18.61
CA LEU A 8 -11.09 -10.63 17.78
C LEU A 8 -11.74 -9.57 18.67
N HIS A 9 -10.95 -8.93 19.52
CA HIS A 9 -11.31 -7.64 20.08
C HIS A 9 -11.20 -6.65 18.93
N SER A 10 -12.30 -5.95 18.63
CA SER A 10 -12.12 -4.58 18.14
C SER A 10 -11.18 -3.90 19.14
N PRO A 11 -10.09 -3.23 18.72
CA PRO A 11 -9.20 -2.51 19.63
C PRO A 11 -9.96 -1.53 20.53
N ASN A 12 -11.16 -1.14 20.10
CA ASN A 12 -12.07 -0.28 20.80
C ASN A 12 -13.25 -1.05 21.40
N ASN A 13 -13.21 -1.27 22.73
CA ASN A 13 -14.31 -1.75 23.57
C ASN A 13 -15.53 -0.79 23.53
N GLY A 14 -16.25 -0.72 22.40
CA GLY A 14 -17.38 0.19 22.16
C GLY A 14 -17.01 1.59 21.64
N GLY A 15 -15.81 1.76 21.09
CA GLY A 15 -15.33 3.03 20.51
C GLY A 15 -15.51 3.15 18.99
N LEU A 16 -14.91 4.18 18.39
CA LEU A 16 -14.98 4.48 16.95
C LEU A 16 -14.42 3.32 16.10
N THR A 17 -15.12 2.96 15.03
CA THR A 17 -14.60 2.03 14.01
C THR A 17 -13.71 2.79 13.03
N THR A 18 -12.50 2.30 12.79
CA THR A 18 -11.53 2.91 11.88
C THR A 18 -11.42 2.10 10.59
N ILE A 19 -11.59 2.76 9.44
CA ILE A 19 -11.53 2.12 8.12
C ILE A 19 -10.51 2.84 7.26
N LEU A 20 -9.56 2.08 6.70
CA LEU A 20 -8.65 2.55 5.66
C LEU A 20 -9.14 2.04 4.30
N SER A 21 -9.48 2.96 3.40
CA SER A 21 -9.85 2.65 2.02
C SER A 21 -8.78 3.15 1.06
N ILE A 22 -8.37 2.29 0.13
CA ILE A 22 -7.30 2.57 -0.84
C ILE A 22 -7.83 2.38 -2.25
N ASP A 23 -7.88 3.48 -3.00
CA ASP A 23 -8.40 3.47 -4.36
C ASP A 23 -7.48 2.75 -5.35
N GLY A 24 -8.06 2.36 -6.48
CA GLY A 24 -7.30 1.88 -7.62
C GLY A 24 -6.73 3.04 -8.44
N GLY A 25 -5.54 2.85 -9.00
CA GLY A 25 -4.86 3.94 -9.73
C GLY A 25 -3.82 3.49 -10.76
N GLY A 26 -3.58 2.18 -10.89
CA GLY A 26 -2.48 1.69 -11.72
C GLY A 26 -1.15 2.20 -11.16
N ILE A 27 -0.30 2.76 -12.02
CA ILE A 27 0.97 3.37 -11.60
C ILE A 27 0.79 4.56 -10.64
N ARG A 28 -0.37 5.22 -10.65
CA ARG A 28 -0.64 6.35 -9.75
C ARG A 28 -0.66 5.94 -8.28
N GLY A 29 -0.78 4.64 -7.99
CA GLY A 29 -0.63 4.02 -6.67
C GLY A 29 0.62 4.46 -5.87
N ILE A 30 1.62 5.06 -6.54
CA ILE A 30 2.76 5.74 -5.93
C ILE A 30 2.34 6.89 -5.01
N ILE A 31 1.27 7.63 -5.34
CA ILE A 31 0.77 8.77 -4.55
C ILE A 31 0.19 8.26 -3.22
N GLU A 32 -0.63 7.21 -3.30
CA GLU A 32 -1.20 6.53 -2.14
C GLU A 32 -0.07 5.90 -1.31
N GLY A 33 0.91 5.25 -1.96
CA GLY A 33 2.09 4.69 -1.31
C GLY A 33 2.87 5.71 -0.48
N GLY A 34 3.14 6.90 -1.03
CA GLY A 34 3.80 7.99 -0.29
C GLY A 34 2.96 8.52 0.88
N SER A 35 1.64 8.63 0.70
CA SER A 35 0.73 9.07 1.76
C SER A 35 0.67 8.07 2.93
N LEU A 36 0.64 6.78 2.62
CA LEU A 36 0.65 5.69 3.60
C LEU A 36 1.99 5.58 4.32
N GLU A 37 3.12 5.75 3.61
CA GLU A 37 4.45 5.81 4.21
C GLU A 37 4.53 6.93 5.25
N PHE A 38 4.07 8.14 4.90
CA PHE A 38 4.05 9.27 5.82
C PHE A 38 3.15 9.01 7.04
N LEU A 39 1.95 8.48 6.82
CA LEU A 39 1.04 8.14 7.91
C LEU A 39 1.64 7.10 8.88
N GLU A 40 2.23 6.03 8.35
CA GLU A 40 2.84 5.01 9.19
C GLU A 40 4.07 5.54 9.93
N TYR A 41 4.87 6.41 9.29
CA TYR A 41 5.98 7.11 9.93
C TYR A 41 5.50 7.95 11.13
N GLU A 42 4.41 8.70 10.97
CA GLU A 42 3.83 9.51 12.04
C GLU A 42 3.31 8.64 13.21
N LEU A 43 2.66 7.53 12.91
CA LEU A 43 2.25 6.55 13.93
C LEU A 43 3.46 5.96 14.66
N GLN A 44 4.53 5.64 13.95
CA GLN A 44 5.77 5.15 14.55
C GLN A 44 6.46 6.19 15.43
N ARG A 45 6.40 7.48 15.06
CA ARG A 45 6.92 8.59 15.85
C ARG A 45 6.15 8.76 17.17
N LEU A 46 4.83 8.60 17.14
CA LEU A 46 3.96 8.80 18.30
C LEU A 46 3.88 7.58 19.22
N TYR A 47 3.84 6.37 18.66
CA TYR A 47 3.49 5.14 19.37
C TYR A 47 4.60 4.06 19.32
N GLY A 48 5.71 4.35 18.64
CA GLY A 48 6.92 3.52 18.63
C GLY A 48 7.17 2.81 17.30
N LYS A 49 8.44 2.47 17.05
CA LYS A 49 8.98 1.96 15.78
C LYS A 49 8.30 0.69 15.21
N HIS A 50 7.58 -0.05 16.04
CA HIS A 50 6.91 -1.29 15.66
C HIS A 50 5.47 -1.08 15.20
N ALA A 51 4.93 0.13 15.34
CA ALA A 51 3.61 0.51 14.85
C ALA A 51 3.50 0.25 13.34
N ARG A 52 2.39 -0.34 12.94
CA ARG A 52 1.99 -0.57 11.54
C ARG A 52 0.57 -0.08 11.34
N LEU A 53 0.21 0.27 10.11
CA LEU A 53 -1.14 0.76 9.80
C LEU A 53 -2.25 -0.19 10.31
N VAL A 54 -2.09 -1.50 10.13
CA VAL A 54 -3.10 -2.49 10.55
C VAL A 54 -3.28 -2.61 12.07
N ASP A 55 -2.42 -1.99 12.87
CA ASP A 55 -2.61 -1.93 14.33
C ASP A 55 -3.69 -0.90 14.72
N TYR A 56 -4.00 0.04 13.83
CA TYR A 56 -4.88 1.19 14.10
C TYR A 56 -6.16 1.20 13.26
N PHE A 57 -6.26 0.32 12.27
CA PHE A 57 -7.42 0.19 11.38
C PHE A 57 -8.10 -1.16 11.57
N ASP A 58 -9.38 -1.13 11.96
CA ASP A 58 -10.22 -2.33 12.08
C ASP A 58 -10.42 -3.01 10.72
N TRP A 59 -10.55 -2.19 9.67
CA TRP A 59 -10.77 -2.64 8.31
C TRP A 59 -9.81 -1.94 7.36
N VAL A 60 -9.21 -2.72 6.47
CA VAL A 60 -8.43 -2.21 5.33
C VAL A 60 -9.03 -2.78 4.06
N ALA A 61 -9.44 -1.90 3.16
CA ALA A 61 -10.04 -2.27 1.88
C ALA A 61 -9.31 -1.56 0.75
N GLY A 62 -9.25 -2.21 -0.41
CA GLY A 62 -8.68 -1.59 -1.60
C GLY A 62 -9.13 -2.26 -2.89
N THR A 63 -9.20 -1.47 -3.97
CA THR A 63 -9.63 -1.93 -5.30
C THR A 63 -8.48 -1.86 -6.30
N SER A 64 -8.37 -2.85 -7.19
CA SER A 64 -7.30 -2.91 -8.20
C SER A 64 -5.90 -2.82 -7.55
N THR A 65 -5.06 -1.87 -7.95
CA THR A 65 -3.75 -1.65 -7.31
C THR A 65 -3.85 -1.33 -5.83
N GLY A 66 -4.92 -0.66 -5.38
CA GLY A 66 -5.21 -0.46 -3.96
C GLY A 66 -5.42 -1.78 -3.23
N GLY A 67 -6.02 -2.78 -3.89
CA GLY A 67 -6.18 -4.14 -3.34
C GLY A 67 -4.85 -4.87 -3.19
N LEU A 68 -3.91 -4.70 -4.13
CA LEU A 68 -2.54 -5.20 -3.98
C LEU A 68 -1.84 -4.55 -2.78
N VAL A 69 -2.00 -3.24 -2.61
CA VAL A 69 -1.47 -2.51 -1.45
C VAL A 69 -2.09 -3.02 -0.14
N THR A 70 -3.41 -3.23 -0.11
CA THR A 70 -4.09 -3.84 1.04
C THR A 70 -3.50 -5.20 1.39
N LEU A 71 -3.24 -6.07 0.40
CA LEU A 71 -2.60 -7.36 0.63
C LEU A 71 -1.17 -7.21 1.18
N MET A 72 -0.38 -6.26 0.68
CA MET A 72 0.96 -6.01 1.22
C MET A 72 0.91 -5.62 2.70
N LEU A 73 -0.04 -4.76 3.09
CA LEU A 73 -0.18 -4.30 4.48
C LEU A 73 -0.79 -5.36 5.42
N ALA A 74 -1.65 -6.25 4.92
CA ALA A 74 -2.42 -7.17 5.77
C ALA A 74 -1.89 -8.61 5.78
N THR A 75 -1.02 -9.00 4.84
CA THR A 75 -0.47 -10.36 4.79
C THR A 75 0.47 -10.59 5.99
N PRO A 76 0.21 -11.60 6.85
CA PRO A 76 1.05 -11.85 8.01
C PRO A 76 2.37 -12.54 7.62
N ASP A 77 3.43 -12.21 8.34
CA ASP A 77 4.69 -12.95 8.38
C ASP A 77 4.64 -14.11 9.41
N GLU A 78 5.77 -14.77 9.64
CA GLU A 78 5.90 -15.86 10.62
C GLU A 78 5.62 -15.43 12.08
N ASN A 79 5.67 -14.14 12.38
CA ASN A 79 5.40 -13.54 13.68
C ASN A 79 3.99 -12.95 13.77
N ASN A 80 3.13 -13.21 12.78
CA ASN A 80 1.78 -12.65 12.67
C ASN A 80 1.75 -11.11 12.65
N ARG A 81 2.78 -10.50 12.06
CA ARG A 81 2.90 -9.05 11.78
C ARG A 81 2.79 -8.81 10.27
N PRO A 82 2.46 -7.59 9.81
CA PRO A 82 2.52 -7.25 8.39
C PRO A 82 3.87 -7.60 7.77
N LEU A 83 3.82 -8.39 6.68
CA LEU A 83 5.00 -8.77 5.90
C LEU A 83 5.71 -7.55 5.30
N PHE A 84 4.94 -6.50 4.97
CA PHE A 84 5.45 -5.24 4.43
C PHE A 84 5.09 -4.06 5.34
N ALA A 85 6.02 -3.12 5.48
CA ALA A 85 5.75 -1.79 6.02
C ALA A 85 5.23 -0.86 4.92
N ALA A 86 4.60 0.25 5.29
CA ALA A 86 4.02 1.16 4.30
C ALA A 86 5.06 1.73 3.30
N LYS A 87 6.28 2.02 3.75
CA LYS A 87 7.42 2.44 2.90
C LYS A 87 7.79 1.41 1.81
N ASP A 88 7.50 0.13 2.03
CA ASP A 88 7.85 -0.93 1.09
C ASP A 88 6.91 -0.91 -0.13
N ILE A 89 5.73 -0.29 -0.01
CA ILE A 89 4.80 -0.07 -1.12
C ILE A 89 5.44 0.81 -2.19
N LEU A 90 6.01 1.96 -1.78
CA LEU A 90 6.67 2.87 -2.71
C LEU A 90 7.86 2.18 -3.39
N SER A 91 8.66 1.45 -2.60
CA SER A 91 9.78 0.65 -3.10
C SER A 91 9.33 -0.41 -4.11
N PHE A 92 8.19 -1.07 -3.86
CA PHE A 92 7.61 -2.04 -4.79
C PHE A 92 7.24 -1.39 -6.13
N TYR A 93 6.56 -0.24 -6.10
CA TYR A 93 6.25 0.48 -7.34
C TYR A 93 7.50 0.87 -8.10
N LEU A 94 8.48 1.51 -7.46
CA LEU A 94 9.71 1.96 -8.13
C LEU A 94 10.48 0.79 -8.77
N LYS A 95 10.48 -0.37 -8.11
CA LYS A 95 11.18 -1.57 -8.60
C LYS A 95 10.43 -2.29 -9.73
N HIS A 96 9.11 -2.31 -9.69
CA HIS A 96 8.30 -3.18 -10.54
C HIS A 96 7.43 -2.45 -11.57
N CYS A 97 7.28 -1.13 -11.47
CA CYS A 97 6.36 -0.35 -12.30
C CYS A 97 6.57 -0.57 -13.80
N LEU A 98 7.80 -0.52 -14.29
CA LEU A 98 8.10 -0.68 -15.71
C LEU A 98 7.81 -2.09 -16.22
N LYS A 99 7.86 -3.10 -15.34
CA LYS A 99 7.53 -4.49 -15.70
C LYS A 99 6.02 -4.74 -15.68
N ILE A 100 5.32 -4.19 -14.68
CA ILE A 100 3.87 -4.36 -14.50
C ILE A 100 3.09 -3.51 -15.51
N PHE A 101 3.50 -2.25 -15.67
CA PHE A 101 2.90 -1.27 -16.58
C PHE A 101 3.75 -1.10 -17.85
N HIS A 102 4.14 -2.23 -18.46
CA HIS A 102 4.95 -2.22 -19.68
C HIS A 102 4.14 -1.66 -20.85
N GLN A 103 4.65 -0.63 -21.53
CA GLN A 103 4.01 -0.14 -22.75
C GLN A 103 4.41 -1.01 -23.95
N PRO A 104 3.45 -1.44 -24.79
CA PRO A 104 3.77 -2.11 -26.05
C PRO A 104 4.61 -1.18 -26.95
N ARG A 105 5.65 -1.73 -27.60
CA ARG A 105 6.58 -0.95 -28.45
C ARG A 105 5.89 -0.06 -29.49
N TYR A 106 4.74 -0.47 -30.01
CA TYR A 106 4.00 0.32 -30.99
C TYR A 106 3.37 1.59 -30.39
N VAL A 107 2.92 1.55 -29.13
CA VAL A 107 2.40 2.73 -28.42
C VAL A 107 3.53 3.71 -28.15
N GLN A 108 4.70 3.21 -27.72
CA GLN A 108 5.90 4.03 -27.53
C GLN A 108 6.32 4.72 -28.84
N LEU A 109 6.34 3.98 -29.97
CA LEU A 109 6.67 4.55 -31.28
C LEU A 109 5.70 5.65 -31.74
N ILE A 110 4.41 5.55 -31.40
CA ILE A 110 3.43 6.60 -31.70
C ILE A 110 3.71 7.83 -30.84
N VAL A 111 3.88 7.64 -29.52
CA VAL A 111 4.18 8.73 -28.59
C VAL A 111 5.48 9.44 -29.00
N ASP A 112 6.53 8.71 -29.32
CA ASP A 112 7.81 9.29 -29.73
C ASP A 112 7.68 10.08 -31.05
N LYS A 113 6.90 9.58 -32.02
CA LYS A 113 6.62 10.29 -33.29
C LYS A 113 5.81 11.56 -33.10
N GLU A 114 4.76 11.54 -32.29
CA GLU A 114 3.97 12.74 -31.99
C GLU A 114 4.78 13.78 -31.20
N THR A 115 5.62 13.33 -30.27
CA THR A 115 6.50 14.22 -29.50
C THR A 115 7.53 14.88 -30.40
N THR A 116 8.10 14.15 -31.37
CA THR A 116 9.09 14.69 -32.33
C THR A 116 8.47 15.71 -33.29
N LEU A 117 7.19 15.56 -33.66
CA LEU A 117 6.47 16.51 -34.52
C LEU A 117 6.00 17.78 -33.78
N SER A 118 5.85 17.73 -32.45
CA SER A 118 5.46 18.91 -31.66
C SER A 118 6.61 19.89 -31.38
N TYR A 119 7.86 19.45 -31.58
CA TYR A 119 9.08 20.24 -31.36
C TYR A 119 9.82 20.62 -32.66
N ALA A 120 9.19 20.44 -33.84
CA ALA A 120 9.69 20.87 -35.14
C ALA A 120 8.85 22.03 -35.69
#